data_AF-A0A922LHI7-F1
#
_entry.id   AF-A0A922LHI7-F1
#
_cell.length_a   1.000
_cell.length_b   1.000
_cell.length_c   1.000
_cell.angle_alpha   90.00
_cell.angle_beta   90.00
_cell.angle_gamma   90.00
#
_symmetry.space_group_name_H-M   'P 1'
#
loop_
_entity.id
_entity.type
_entity.pdbx_description
1 polymer ?
#
loop_
_entity_poly.entity_id
_entity_poly.type
_entity_poly.pdbx_seq_one_letter_code
_entity_poly.pdbx_strand_id
1 'polypeptide(L)'
;MYVSHVEITHPSTGVAFPTKDLRELPSCPVCLERLDEPVQGILTTILCNHTFHDGCISQVEDTICPVCRYVQSPEMLSDSQCADCDIRENLWICLICGHVGCGRYGQKHAQVHFEETGHTFALELGKTLVWDYADDAYVHRLAVNHEDGKLVQLGPNNETGNKKLDIISMEFSAILTSQLESQRAYFESQLDLITTQSNVRLEEMESRVESALSAAQTAEKKLSEVIKENLVISRKLQQATSLAQRLQKDLEEERALNRSLLINEKTWRERTEQAESEAKTARAECRELLLNLELRDKLNELNTNKELTKDELETCEISLQPSSSQKASRRRRKR
;
A
#
# COMPACT_ATOMS: atom_id res chain seq x y z
N MET A 1 -15.02 -36.64 12.01
CA MET A 1 -15.15 -35.26 11.51
C MET A 1 -14.34 -35.13 10.24
N TYR A 2 -14.98 -34.88 9.10
CA TYR A 2 -14.29 -34.50 7.86
C TYR A 2 -14.30 -32.97 7.78
N VAL A 3 -13.12 -32.36 7.68
CA VAL A 3 -13.01 -30.91 7.46
C VAL A 3 -13.23 -30.68 5.97
N SER A 4 -14.41 -30.17 5.60
CA SER A 4 -14.80 -29.93 4.21
C SER A 4 -14.30 -28.61 3.66
N HIS A 5 -13.85 -27.69 4.51
CA HIS A 5 -13.39 -26.37 4.09
C HIS A 5 -12.38 -25.78 5.09
N VAL A 6 -11.30 -25.21 4.57
CA VAL A 6 -10.34 -24.39 5.34
C VAL A 6 -10.35 -23.01 4.68
N GLU A 7 -10.85 -22.00 5.40
CA GLU A 7 -10.77 -20.60 4.98
C GLU A 7 -9.45 -19.99 5.47
N ILE A 8 -8.84 -19.15 4.63
CA ILE A 8 -7.53 -18.53 4.88
C ILE A 8 -7.74 -17.03 5.09
N THR A 9 -7.33 -16.52 6.26
CA THR A 9 -7.33 -15.08 6.56
C THR A 9 -5.91 -14.50 6.52
N HIS A 10 -5.81 -13.23 6.07
CA HIS A 10 -4.58 -12.47 5.89
C HIS A 10 -3.73 -12.35 7.19
N PRO A 11 -2.37 -12.33 7.11
CA PRO A 11 -1.45 -12.35 8.27
C PRO A 11 -1.53 -11.17 9.25
N SER A 12 -2.42 -10.19 9.03
CA SER A 12 -2.64 -9.07 9.97
C SER A 12 -3.42 -9.48 11.23
N THR A 13 -3.96 -10.69 11.27
CA THR A 13 -4.69 -11.25 12.43
C THR A 13 -4.01 -12.52 12.93
N GLY A 14 -2.86 -12.36 13.59
CA GLY A 14 -2.48 -13.11 14.80
C GLY A 14 -2.51 -14.64 14.84
N VAL A 15 -2.55 -15.37 13.72
CA VAL A 15 -2.41 -16.84 13.75
C VAL A 15 -0.99 -17.19 13.33
N ALA A 16 -0.16 -17.55 14.31
CA ALA A 16 1.12 -18.20 14.03
C ALA A 16 0.84 -19.51 13.30
N PHE A 17 1.44 -19.70 12.13
CA PHE A 17 1.36 -20.96 11.40
C PHE A 17 1.89 -22.09 12.30
N PRO A 18 1.30 -23.31 12.26
CA PRO A 18 1.86 -24.47 12.93
C PRO A 18 3.31 -24.63 12.44
N THR A 19 4.26 -24.57 13.36
CA THR A 19 5.66 -24.85 13.05
C THR A 19 5.74 -26.27 12.53
N LYS A 20 6.36 -26.45 11.34
CA LYS A 20 6.61 -27.78 10.76
C LYS A 20 7.19 -28.68 11.86
N ASP A 21 6.62 -29.87 12.02
CA ASP A 21 7.09 -30.99 12.84
C ASP A 21 6.85 -30.96 14.36
N LEU A 22 6.02 -30.05 14.89
CA LEU A 22 5.71 -30.02 16.32
C LEU A 22 4.22 -30.31 16.60
N ARG A 23 3.96 -31.51 17.15
CA ARG A 23 2.65 -31.89 17.71
C ARG A 23 2.77 -31.84 19.24
N GLU A 24 2.01 -30.96 19.88
CA GLU A 24 1.92 -30.95 21.34
C GLU A 24 1.01 -32.10 21.79
N LEU A 25 1.57 -32.98 22.61
CA LEU A 25 0.87 -34.09 23.23
C LEU A 25 0.56 -33.72 24.69
N PRO A 26 -0.64 -34.05 25.20
CA PRO A 26 -0.98 -33.79 26.60
C PRO A 26 -0.04 -34.56 27.55
N SER A 27 0.26 -33.96 28.70
CA SER A 27 1.11 -34.59 29.73
C SER A 27 0.28 -35.23 30.84
N CYS A 28 0.81 -36.31 31.41
CA CYS A 28 0.21 -36.99 32.54
C CYS A 28 0.29 -36.12 33.80
N PRO A 29 -0.82 -35.85 34.49
CA PRO A 29 -0.80 -35.00 35.69
C PRO A 29 -0.08 -35.61 36.90
N VAL A 30 0.23 -36.92 36.86
CA VAL A 30 0.87 -37.65 37.97
C VAL A 30 2.40 -37.68 37.81
N CYS A 31 2.91 -38.05 36.64
CA CYS A 31 4.36 -38.13 36.38
C CYS A 31 4.91 -36.98 35.52
N LEU A 32 4.06 -36.13 34.96
CA LEU A 32 4.39 -35.02 34.04
C LEU A 32 5.05 -35.45 32.72
N GLU A 33 5.10 -36.74 32.42
CA GLU A 33 5.56 -37.27 31.14
C GLU A 33 4.48 -37.18 30.06
N ARG A 34 4.89 -37.27 28.78
CA ARG A 34 3.96 -37.22 27.64
C ARG A 34 3.06 -38.45 27.62
N LEU A 35 1.77 -38.25 27.31
CA LEU A 35 0.82 -39.33 27.09
C LEU A 35 0.99 -39.85 25.65
N ASP A 36 2.00 -40.69 25.43
CA ASP A 36 2.33 -41.27 24.12
C ASP A 36 1.70 -42.67 23.97
N GLU A 37 0.58 -42.72 23.25
CA GLU A 37 -0.23 -43.91 22.94
C GLU A 37 0.56 -45.13 22.41
N PRO A 38 1.58 -45.00 21.53
CA PRO A 38 2.28 -46.17 20.99
C PRO A 38 3.36 -46.77 21.92
N VAL A 39 3.68 -46.16 23.07
CA VAL A 39 4.81 -46.61 23.93
C VAL A 39 4.36 -47.11 25.29
N GLN A 40 3.23 -46.64 25.84
CA GLN A 40 2.87 -46.87 27.25
C GLN A 40 1.51 -47.58 27.49
N GLY A 41 0.82 -48.00 26.43
CA GLY A 41 -0.43 -48.77 26.56
C GLY A 41 -1.64 -47.94 27.03
N ILE A 42 -2.72 -48.66 27.37
CA ILE A 42 -4.08 -48.15 27.65
C ILE A 42 -4.06 -46.84 28.45
N LEU A 43 -4.47 -45.75 27.81
CA LEU A 43 -4.71 -44.48 28.47
C LEU A 43 -5.99 -44.58 29.30
N THR A 44 -5.86 -44.40 30.61
CA THR A 44 -6.97 -44.59 31.54
C THR A 44 -7.61 -43.24 31.84
N THR A 45 -8.85 -43.09 31.38
CA THR A 45 -9.65 -41.91 31.66
C THR A 45 -10.60 -42.21 32.81
N ILE A 46 -10.49 -41.46 33.90
CA ILE A 46 -11.50 -41.44 34.97
C ILE A 46 -12.75 -40.75 34.38
N LEU A 47 -13.96 -41.11 34.81
CA LEU A 47 -15.25 -40.54 34.36
C LEU A 47 -15.36 -38.99 34.34
N CYS A 48 -14.37 -38.27 34.89
CA CYS A 48 -14.20 -36.82 34.83
C CYS A 48 -13.34 -36.30 33.65
N ASN A 49 -13.03 -37.17 32.69
CA ASN A 49 -12.27 -36.86 31.46
C ASN A 49 -10.82 -36.40 31.66
N HIS A 50 -10.18 -36.81 32.76
CA HIS A 50 -8.74 -36.66 32.97
C HIS A 50 -8.01 -37.97 32.65
N THR A 51 -6.93 -37.86 31.87
CA THR A 51 -6.19 -39.00 31.33
C THR A 51 -4.88 -39.21 32.07
N PHE A 52 -4.57 -40.46 32.39
CA PHE A 52 -3.38 -40.86 33.12
C PHE A 52 -2.74 -42.09 32.46
N HIS A 53 -1.45 -42.30 32.71
CA HIS A 53 -0.83 -43.60 32.46
C HIS A 53 -1.40 -44.64 33.43
N ASP A 54 -1.63 -45.86 32.94
CA ASP A 54 -2.14 -46.98 33.74
C ASP A 54 -1.30 -47.25 35.01
N GLY A 55 0.03 -47.26 34.87
CA GLY A 55 0.96 -47.41 35.99
C GLY A 55 0.92 -46.25 37.00
N CYS A 56 0.55 -45.04 36.56
CA CYS A 56 0.47 -43.87 37.44
C CYS A 56 -0.84 -43.87 38.25
N ILE A 57 -1.96 -44.26 37.65
CA ILE A 57 -3.25 -44.26 38.35
C ILE A 57 -3.42 -45.47 39.27
N SER A 58 -2.79 -46.61 38.95
CA SER A 58 -2.83 -47.81 39.78
C SER A 58 -2.10 -47.65 41.12
N GLN A 59 -1.12 -46.74 41.20
CA GLN A 59 -0.40 -46.41 42.44
C GLN A 59 -1.16 -45.46 43.37
N VAL A 60 -2.22 -44.82 42.89
CA VAL A 60 -3.06 -43.96 43.71
C VAL A 60 -3.99 -44.85 44.53
N GLU A 61 -3.88 -44.78 45.86
CA GLU A 61 -4.70 -45.61 46.77
C GLU A 61 -6.17 -45.18 46.79
N ASP A 62 -6.46 -43.90 46.54
CA ASP A 62 -7.81 -43.34 46.58
C ASP A 62 -8.56 -43.46 45.22
N THR A 63 -9.87 -43.67 45.27
CA THR A 63 -10.78 -43.68 44.09
C THR A 63 -11.10 -42.26 43.57
N ILE A 64 -10.42 -41.25 44.12
CA ILE A 64 -10.61 -39.84 43.83
C ILE A 64 -9.72 -39.43 42.66
N CYS A 65 -10.25 -38.65 41.72
CA CYS A 65 -9.42 -38.08 40.66
C CYS A 65 -8.35 -37.13 41.24
N PRO A 66 -7.04 -37.35 40.98
CA PRO A 66 -5.98 -36.45 41.46
C PRO A 66 -6.09 -35.00 40.97
N VAL A 67 -6.75 -34.78 39.82
CA VAL A 67 -6.85 -33.46 39.18
C VAL A 67 -8.05 -32.67 39.69
N CYS A 68 -9.25 -33.26 39.62
CA CYS A 68 -10.49 -32.55 39.94
C CYS A 68 -11.17 -32.99 41.23
N ARG A 69 -10.59 -33.95 41.95
CA ARG A 69 -11.15 -34.56 43.17
C ARG A 69 -12.55 -35.15 43.02
N TYR A 70 -12.98 -35.40 41.78
CA TYR A 70 -14.25 -36.06 41.50
C TYR A 70 -14.26 -37.46 42.12
N VAL A 71 -15.33 -37.75 42.88
CA VAL A 71 -15.60 -39.05 43.51
C VAL A 71 -16.63 -39.76 42.65
N GLN A 72 -16.39 -41.03 42.29
CA GLN A 72 -17.27 -41.80 41.41
C GLN A 72 -18.61 -42.22 42.05
N SER A 73 -18.88 -41.87 43.31
CA SER A 73 -20.11 -42.24 44.02
C SER A 73 -21.13 -41.09 44.04
N PRO A 74 -22.32 -41.25 43.43
CA PRO A 74 -23.44 -40.35 43.66
C PRO A 74 -23.85 -40.41 45.14
N GLU A 75 -24.11 -39.26 45.77
CA GLU A 75 -24.72 -39.23 47.11
C GLU A 75 -26.12 -39.87 47.05
N MET A 76 -26.46 -40.68 48.06
CA MET A 76 -27.80 -41.26 48.16
C MET A 76 -28.84 -40.14 48.35
N LEU A 77 -29.64 -39.91 47.31
CA LEU A 77 -30.84 -39.08 47.42
C LEU A 77 -31.93 -39.86 48.18
N SER A 78 -32.66 -39.18 49.06
CA SER A 78 -33.68 -39.77 49.95
C SER A 78 -34.83 -40.48 49.23
N ASP A 79 -35.00 -40.24 47.93
CA ASP A 79 -36.04 -40.81 47.08
C ASP A 79 -35.56 -41.96 46.19
N SER A 80 -34.34 -42.45 46.38
CA SER A 80 -33.81 -43.58 45.59
C SER A 80 -34.58 -44.87 45.90
N GLN A 81 -35.19 -45.47 44.86
CA GLN A 81 -35.89 -46.75 44.94
C GLN A 81 -35.57 -47.61 43.71
N CYS A 82 -35.78 -48.91 43.81
CA CYS A 82 -35.65 -49.80 42.66
C CYS A 82 -36.70 -49.44 41.59
N ALA A 83 -36.30 -49.50 40.32
CA ALA A 83 -37.20 -49.22 39.20
C ALA A 83 -38.34 -50.24 39.09
N ASP A 84 -38.08 -51.47 39.54
CA ASP A 84 -38.99 -52.62 39.35
C ASP A 84 -39.68 -53.05 40.66
N CYS A 85 -39.30 -52.48 41.82
CA CYS A 85 -39.99 -52.72 43.10
C CYS A 85 -39.81 -51.58 44.12
N ASP A 86 -40.61 -51.59 45.18
CA ASP A 86 -40.60 -50.56 46.23
C ASP A 86 -39.43 -50.70 47.25
N ILE A 87 -38.40 -51.50 46.94
CA ILE A 87 -37.23 -51.62 47.80
C ILE A 87 -36.40 -50.34 47.69
N ARG A 88 -36.00 -49.78 48.84
CA ARG A 88 -35.21 -48.55 48.96
C ARG A 88 -33.79 -48.77 49.51
N GLU A 89 -33.47 -50.01 49.87
CA GLU A 89 -32.19 -50.41 50.46
C GLU A 89 -31.41 -51.33 49.52
N ASN A 90 -30.07 -51.32 49.62
CA ASN A 90 -29.17 -52.12 48.78
C ASN A 90 -29.45 -51.97 47.28
N LEU A 91 -29.50 -50.72 46.82
CA LEU A 91 -29.75 -50.36 45.43
C LEU A 91 -28.45 -50.31 44.63
N TRP A 92 -28.53 -50.73 43.38
CA TRP A 92 -27.40 -50.82 42.46
C TRP A 92 -27.76 -50.07 41.18
N ILE A 93 -26.93 -49.10 40.79
CA ILE A 93 -27.10 -48.35 39.55
C ILE A 93 -26.19 -48.92 38.46
N CYS A 94 -26.76 -49.23 37.30
CA CYS A 94 -26.00 -49.67 36.13
C CYS A 94 -25.17 -48.50 35.58
N LEU A 95 -23.86 -48.69 35.42
CA LEU A 95 -22.96 -47.64 34.94
C LEU A 95 -23.00 -47.42 33.43
N ILE A 96 -23.68 -48.30 32.69
CA ILE A 96 -23.79 -48.22 31.23
C ILE A 96 -25.08 -47.47 30.83
N CYS A 97 -26.20 -47.72 31.52
CA CYS A 97 -27.51 -47.16 31.14
C CYS A 97 -28.25 -46.42 32.28
N GLY A 98 -27.72 -46.41 33.50
CA GLY A 98 -28.33 -45.71 34.63
C GLY A 98 -29.52 -46.41 35.30
N HIS A 99 -29.84 -47.66 34.96
CA HIS A 99 -30.94 -48.42 35.59
C HIS A 99 -30.66 -48.70 37.07
N VAL A 100 -31.63 -48.50 37.95
CA VAL A 100 -31.49 -48.74 39.40
C VAL A 100 -32.25 -50.00 39.82
N GLY A 101 -31.50 -51.06 40.14
CA GLY A 101 -32.02 -52.35 40.56
C GLY A 101 -31.75 -52.66 42.04
N CYS A 102 -32.61 -53.46 42.67
CA CYS A 102 -32.32 -54.00 44.00
C CYS A 102 -31.28 -55.13 43.92
N GLY A 103 -30.44 -55.23 44.96
CA GLY A 103 -29.34 -56.18 45.03
C GLY A 103 -29.78 -57.64 45.22
N ARG A 104 -28.78 -58.54 45.33
CA ARG A 104 -28.99 -60.00 45.44
C ARG A 104 -29.83 -60.43 46.65
N TYR A 105 -29.84 -59.62 47.70
CA TYR A 105 -30.59 -59.86 48.94
C TYR A 105 -32.03 -59.33 48.90
N GLY A 106 -32.40 -58.60 47.83
CA GLY A 106 -33.78 -58.22 47.52
C GLY A 106 -34.39 -59.16 46.47
N GLN A 107 -35.05 -58.58 45.46
CA GLN A 107 -35.63 -59.31 44.32
C GLN A 107 -34.64 -59.49 43.14
N LYS A 108 -33.37 -59.14 43.32
CA LYS A 108 -32.29 -59.31 42.33
C LYS A 108 -32.51 -58.60 40.99
N HIS A 109 -33.27 -57.50 40.96
CA HIS A 109 -33.54 -56.76 39.72
C HIS A 109 -32.29 -56.21 39.03
N ALA A 110 -31.22 -55.94 39.78
CA ALA A 110 -29.95 -55.56 39.17
C ALA A 110 -29.29 -56.72 38.38
N GLN A 111 -29.47 -57.96 38.84
CA GLN A 111 -28.97 -59.15 38.12
C GLN A 111 -29.85 -59.48 36.91
N VAL A 112 -31.18 -59.39 37.06
CA VAL A 112 -32.11 -59.57 35.94
C VAL A 112 -31.81 -58.58 34.81
N HIS A 113 -31.56 -57.31 35.17
CA HIS A 113 -31.15 -56.29 34.21
C HIS A 113 -29.87 -56.67 33.45
N PHE A 114 -28.87 -57.23 34.13
CA PHE A 114 -27.67 -57.75 33.48
C PHE A 114 -27.99 -58.87 32.49
N GLU A 115 -28.83 -59.84 32.88
CA GLU A 115 -29.21 -60.97 32.04
C GLU A 115 -30.01 -60.54 30.79
N GLU A 116 -30.82 -59.48 30.90
CA GLU A 116 -31.64 -58.96 29.80
C GLU A 116 -30.88 -58.01 28.86
N THR A 117 -30.01 -57.15 29.40
CA THR A 117 -29.35 -56.07 28.64
C THR A 117 -27.88 -56.32 28.34
N GLY A 118 -27.25 -57.29 29.02
CA GLY A 118 -25.81 -57.54 28.93
C GLY A 118 -24.94 -56.48 29.59
N HIS A 119 -25.51 -55.58 30.40
CA HIS A 119 -24.75 -54.55 31.10
C HIS A 119 -23.99 -55.11 32.31
N THR A 120 -22.67 -55.27 32.18
CA THR A 120 -21.83 -56.01 33.14
C THR A 120 -21.54 -55.27 34.45
N PHE A 121 -21.55 -53.93 34.46
CA PHE A 121 -21.11 -53.14 35.63
C PHE A 121 -22.27 -52.44 36.35
N ALA A 122 -22.34 -52.62 37.66
CA ALA A 122 -23.26 -51.89 38.54
C ALA A 122 -22.56 -51.37 39.80
N LEU A 123 -22.90 -50.16 40.23
CA LEU A 123 -22.38 -49.49 41.42
C LEU A 123 -23.40 -49.54 42.56
N GLU A 124 -22.97 -49.91 43.76
CA GLU A 124 -23.83 -49.87 44.95
C GLU A 124 -24.07 -48.41 45.40
N LEU A 125 -25.32 -47.96 45.44
CA LEU A 125 -25.66 -46.60 45.88
C LEU A 125 -25.33 -46.42 47.37
N GLY A 126 -24.54 -45.39 47.69
CA GLY A 126 -24.07 -45.10 49.04
C GLY A 126 -22.71 -45.72 49.39
N LYS A 127 -22.15 -46.58 48.54
CA LYS A 127 -20.78 -47.09 48.66
C LYS A 127 -19.99 -46.82 47.38
N THR A 128 -18.69 -47.03 47.43
CA THR A 128 -17.78 -46.90 46.28
C THR A 128 -17.51 -48.24 45.59
N LEU A 129 -18.27 -49.29 45.93
CA LEU A 129 -18.06 -50.64 45.43
C LEU A 129 -18.81 -50.85 44.12
N VAL A 130 -18.06 -51.24 43.09
CA VAL A 130 -18.61 -51.68 41.80
C VAL A 130 -18.63 -53.20 41.77
N TRP A 131 -19.72 -53.77 41.29
CA TRP A 131 -19.86 -55.18 41.01
C TRP A 131 -19.74 -55.44 39.51
N ASP A 132 -18.91 -56.43 39.14
CA ASP A 132 -18.87 -56.99 37.79
C ASP A 132 -19.69 -58.29 37.77
N TYR A 133 -20.75 -58.30 36.97
CA TYR A 133 -21.61 -59.46 36.78
C TYR A 133 -21.02 -60.50 35.81
N ALA A 134 -20.06 -60.14 34.95
CA ALA A 134 -19.38 -61.09 34.07
C ALA A 134 -18.37 -61.94 34.82
N ASP A 135 -17.57 -61.31 35.69
CA ASP A 135 -16.50 -61.98 36.46
C ASP A 135 -16.91 -62.34 37.91
N ASP A 136 -18.16 -62.04 38.31
CA ASP A 136 -18.74 -62.30 39.63
C ASP A 136 -17.86 -61.79 40.80
N ALA A 137 -17.23 -60.62 40.60
CA ALA A 137 -16.24 -60.05 41.51
C ALA A 137 -16.46 -58.55 41.77
N TYR A 138 -15.94 -58.06 42.90
CA TYR A 138 -15.89 -56.63 43.20
C TYR A 138 -14.73 -55.96 42.43
N VAL A 139 -15.04 -54.85 41.75
CA VAL A 139 -14.07 -54.02 41.05
C VAL A 139 -13.77 -52.77 41.89
N HIS A 140 -12.50 -52.59 42.24
CA HIS A 140 -12.06 -51.45 43.05
C HIS A 140 -11.83 -50.17 42.22
N ARG A 141 -11.60 -50.28 40.90
CA ARG A 141 -11.35 -49.14 40.00
C ARG A 141 -11.78 -49.48 38.58
N LEU A 142 -12.70 -48.67 38.02
CA LEU A 142 -13.06 -48.71 36.61
C LEU A 142 -12.31 -47.61 35.86
N ALA A 143 -11.70 -47.96 34.73
CA ALA A 143 -11.15 -47.02 33.78
C ALA A 143 -11.87 -47.14 32.43
N VAL A 144 -12.04 -46.00 31.76
CA VAL A 144 -12.53 -45.97 30.38
C VAL A 144 -11.31 -45.99 29.46
N ASN A 145 -11.28 -46.93 28.51
CA ASN A 145 -10.26 -46.91 27.47
C ASN A 145 -10.53 -45.72 26.53
N HIS A 146 -9.53 -44.88 26.30
CA HIS A 146 -9.66 -43.65 25.52
C HIS A 146 -10.06 -43.90 24.04
N GLU A 147 -9.67 -45.05 23.47
CA GLU A 147 -9.94 -45.39 22.07
C GLU A 147 -11.36 -45.94 21.83
N ASP A 148 -11.90 -46.73 22.77
CA ASP A 148 -13.16 -47.49 22.59
C ASP A 148 -14.32 -47.00 23.47
N GLY A 149 -14.07 -46.16 24.48
CA GLY A 149 -15.09 -45.73 25.44
C GLY A 149 -15.63 -46.85 26.34
N LYS A 150 -15.07 -48.06 26.26
CA LYS A 150 -15.47 -49.23 27.05
C LYS A 150 -14.88 -49.18 28.46
N LEU A 151 -15.69 -49.55 29.45
CA LEU A 151 -15.25 -49.74 30.83
C LEU A 151 -14.41 -51.03 30.92
N VAL A 152 -13.17 -50.91 31.38
CA VAL A 152 -12.24 -52.02 31.56
C VAL A 152 -11.78 -52.07 33.02
N GLN A 153 -11.73 -53.27 33.59
CA GLN A 153 -11.14 -53.51 34.91
C GLN A 153 -9.62 -53.37 34.84
N LEU A 154 -9.06 -52.54 35.71
CA LEU A 154 -7.62 -52.50 35.94
C LEU A 154 -7.24 -53.56 36.99
N GLY A 155 -6.48 -54.56 36.56
CA GLY A 155 -5.99 -55.65 37.41
C GLY A 155 -4.93 -56.48 36.66
N PRO A 156 -4.00 -57.15 37.39
CA PRO A 156 -2.80 -57.76 36.82
C PRO A 156 -3.02 -58.95 35.86
N ASN A 157 -4.26 -59.41 35.66
CA ASN A 157 -4.58 -60.58 34.83
C ASN A 157 -5.77 -60.30 33.90
N ASN A 158 -5.54 -59.61 32.78
CA ASN A 158 -6.58 -59.36 31.77
C ASN A 158 -6.14 -59.95 30.42
N GLU A 159 -6.22 -61.28 30.28
CA GLU A 159 -5.82 -62.02 29.05
C GLU A 159 -6.99 -62.60 28.25
N THR A 160 -8.20 -62.04 28.37
CA THR A 160 -9.37 -62.56 27.63
C THR A 160 -10.00 -61.52 26.72
N GLY A 161 -9.16 -60.92 25.86
CA GLY A 161 -9.57 -60.17 24.68
C GLY A 161 -9.71 -61.07 23.45
N ASN A 162 -10.78 -60.87 22.69
CA ASN A 162 -11.17 -61.69 21.55
C ASN A 162 -10.21 -61.41 20.35
N LYS A 163 -9.02 -62.03 20.34
CA LYS A 163 -7.86 -61.79 19.46
C LYS A 163 -8.16 -61.44 17.99
N LYS A 164 -9.27 -61.92 17.43
CA LYS A 164 -9.71 -61.58 16.06
C LYS A 164 -10.19 -60.14 15.93
N LEU A 165 -10.92 -59.63 16.92
CA LEU A 165 -11.35 -58.22 16.95
C LEU A 165 -10.15 -57.29 17.12
N ASP A 166 -9.16 -57.69 17.93
CA ASP A 166 -7.93 -56.91 18.11
C ASP A 166 -7.10 -56.85 16.82
N ILE A 167 -7.00 -57.97 16.08
CA ILE A 167 -6.34 -58.01 14.77
C ILE A 167 -7.07 -57.12 13.75
N ILE A 168 -8.40 -57.20 13.68
CA ILE A 168 -9.20 -56.38 12.77
C ILE A 168 -9.09 -54.88 13.14
N SER A 169 -9.08 -54.56 14.43
CA SER A 169 -8.87 -53.20 14.93
C SER A 169 -7.49 -52.68 14.52
N MET A 170 -6.43 -53.48 14.70
CA MET A 170 -5.08 -53.14 14.24
C MET A 170 -5.01 -52.90 12.73
N GLU A 171 -5.64 -53.75 11.92
CA GLU A 171 -5.66 -53.57 10.46
C GLU A 171 -6.41 -52.30 10.05
N PHE A 172 -7.56 -52.02 10.69
CA PHE A 172 -8.33 -50.80 10.44
C PHE A 172 -7.54 -49.55 10.86
N SER A 173 -6.88 -49.58 12.01
CA SER A 173 -6.01 -48.50 12.49
C SER A 173 -4.81 -48.28 11.57
N ALA A 174 -4.20 -49.35 11.04
CA ALA A 174 -3.11 -49.25 10.07
C ALA A 174 -3.57 -48.60 8.76
N ILE A 175 -4.76 -48.97 8.25
CA ILE A 175 -5.35 -48.39 7.04
C ILE A 175 -5.68 -46.91 7.26
N LEU A 176 -6.32 -46.56 8.38
CA LEU A 176 -6.63 -45.18 8.72
C LEU A 176 -5.37 -44.33 8.84
N THR A 177 -4.33 -44.85 9.50
CA THR A 177 -3.04 -44.16 9.63
C THR A 177 -2.40 -43.95 8.27
N SER A 178 -2.38 -44.98 7.41
CA SER A 178 -1.86 -44.87 6.04
C SER A 178 -2.63 -43.81 5.23
N GLN A 179 -3.95 -43.76 5.38
CA GLN A 179 -4.77 -42.80 4.65
C GLN A 179 -4.59 -41.37 5.15
N LEU A 180 -4.50 -41.17 6.48
CA LEU A 180 -4.21 -39.85 7.06
C LEU A 180 -2.81 -39.35 6.67
N GLU A 181 -1.81 -40.24 6.65
CA GLU A 181 -0.45 -39.89 6.21
C GLU A 181 -0.43 -39.47 4.74
N SER A 182 -1.18 -40.16 3.87
CA SER A 182 -1.31 -39.78 2.47
C SER A 182 -1.96 -38.40 2.26
N GLN A 183 -2.99 -38.09 3.06
CA GLN A 183 -3.66 -36.78 3.02
C GLN A 183 -2.73 -35.69 3.54
N ARG A 184 -2.02 -35.95 4.65
CA ARG A 184 -1.03 -35.05 5.21
C ARG A 184 0.04 -34.71 4.18
N ALA A 185 0.65 -35.72 3.55
CA ALA A 185 1.68 -35.51 2.54
C ALA A 185 1.17 -34.70 1.33
N TYR A 186 -0.06 -34.94 0.88
CA TYR A 186 -0.68 -34.15 -0.19
C TYR A 186 -0.81 -32.67 0.19
N PHE A 187 -1.35 -32.36 1.36
CA PHE A 187 -1.55 -30.97 1.79
C PHE A 187 -0.22 -30.28 2.12
N GLU A 188 0.74 -30.98 2.73
CA GLU A 188 2.08 -30.45 2.94
C GLU A 188 2.76 -30.10 1.61
N SER A 189 2.62 -30.94 0.58
CA SER A 189 3.13 -30.65 -0.76
C SER A 189 2.43 -29.45 -1.42
N GLN A 190 1.11 -29.31 -1.27
CA GLN A 190 0.38 -28.14 -1.77
C GLN A 190 0.80 -26.85 -1.06
N LEU A 191 0.98 -26.91 0.27
CA LEU A 191 1.48 -25.77 1.04
C LEU A 191 2.89 -25.39 0.60
N ASP A 192 3.79 -26.37 0.44
CA ASP A 192 5.16 -26.12 -0.01
C ASP A 192 5.22 -25.49 -1.41
N LEU A 193 4.35 -25.93 -2.33
CA LEU A 193 4.21 -25.33 -3.65
C LEU A 193 3.74 -23.87 -3.56
N ILE A 194 2.75 -23.58 -2.73
CA ILE A 194 2.24 -22.20 -2.56
C ILE A 194 3.32 -21.33 -1.92
N THR A 195 4.00 -21.82 -0.88
CA THR A 195 5.07 -21.10 -0.17
C THR A 195 6.25 -20.80 -1.10
N THR A 196 6.68 -21.77 -1.90
CA THR A 196 7.77 -21.57 -2.87
C THR A 196 7.36 -20.57 -3.95
N GLN A 197 6.14 -20.66 -4.50
CA GLN A 197 5.64 -19.69 -5.47
C GLN A 197 5.50 -18.28 -4.87
N SER A 198 5.05 -18.15 -3.62
CA SER A 198 4.97 -16.84 -2.96
C SER A 198 6.36 -16.25 -2.71
N ASN A 199 7.33 -17.07 -2.32
CA ASN A 199 8.70 -16.61 -2.09
C ASN A 199 9.35 -16.13 -3.39
N VAL A 200 9.22 -16.87 -4.49
CA VAL A 200 9.74 -16.45 -5.80
C VAL A 200 9.09 -15.14 -6.26
N ARG A 201 7.77 -14.97 -6.06
CA ARG A 201 7.08 -13.72 -6.37
C ARG A 201 7.55 -12.56 -5.49
N LEU A 202 7.81 -12.80 -4.21
CA LEU A 202 8.34 -11.79 -3.31
C LEU A 202 9.75 -11.36 -3.75
N GLU A 203 10.65 -12.30 -4.02
CA GLU A 203 12.00 -12.00 -4.51
C GLU A 203 11.99 -11.22 -5.83
N GLU A 204 11.11 -11.59 -6.78
CA GLU A 204 10.95 -10.86 -8.03
C GLU A 204 10.46 -9.42 -7.79
N MET A 205 9.48 -9.24 -6.91
CA MET A 205 8.94 -7.91 -6.58
C MET A 205 9.97 -7.06 -5.83
N GLU A 206 10.73 -7.64 -4.90
CA GLU A 206 11.82 -6.96 -4.19
C GLU A 206 12.89 -6.47 -5.18
N SER A 207 13.33 -7.33 -6.10
CA SER A 207 14.30 -6.97 -7.14
C SER A 207 13.78 -5.85 -8.05
N ARG A 208 12.50 -5.90 -8.44
CA ARG A 208 11.86 -4.85 -9.25
C ARG A 208 11.78 -3.52 -8.50
N VAL A 209 11.45 -3.55 -7.22
CA VAL A 209 11.41 -2.34 -6.37
C VAL A 209 12.80 -1.73 -6.24
N GLU A 210 13.82 -2.54 -5.99
CA GLU A 210 15.20 -2.05 -5.87
C GLU A 210 15.71 -1.44 -7.19
N SER A 211 15.43 -2.09 -8.32
CA SER A 211 15.74 -1.54 -9.65
C SER A 211 15.01 -0.21 -9.91
N ALA A 212 13.70 -0.13 -9.61
CA ALA A 212 12.93 1.09 -9.77
C ALA A 212 13.41 2.23 -8.86
N LEU A 213 13.81 1.91 -7.63
CA LEU A 213 14.34 2.89 -6.67
C LEU A 213 15.69 3.44 -7.13
N SER A 214 16.58 2.59 -7.62
CA SER A 214 17.85 3.04 -8.21
C SER A 214 17.62 3.92 -9.45
N ALA A 215 16.68 3.55 -10.33
CA ALA A 215 16.32 4.34 -11.50
C ALA A 215 15.75 5.72 -11.09
N ALA A 216 14.86 5.76 -10.10
CA ALA A 216 14.30 7.00 -9.57
C ALA A 216 15.39 7.92 -9.01
N GLN A 217 16.33 7.39 -8.22
CA GLN A 217 17.47 8.16 -7.69
C GLN A 217 18.35 8.74 -8.81
N THR A 218 18.59 7.98 -9.89
CA THR A 218 19.36 8.51 -11.03
C THR A 218 18.59 9.60 -11.78
N ALA A 219 17.27 9.47 -11.91
CA ALA A 219 16.42 10.47 -12.53
C ALA A 219 16.37 11.76 -11.70
N GLU A 220 16.27 11.66 -10.38
CA GLU A 220 16.31 12.81 -9.46
C GLU A 220 17.64 13.57 -9.56
N LYS A 221 18.78 12.85 -9.61
CA LYS A 221 20.10 13.47 -9.80
C LYS A 221 20.16 14.24 -11.12
N LYS A 222 19.76 13.62 -12.22
CA LYS A 222 19.72 14.27 -13.55
C LYS A 222 18.79 15.48 -13.56
N LEU A 223 17.61 15.38 -12.93
CA LEU A 223 16.67 16.48 -12.83
C LEU A 223 17.29 17.66 -12.05
N SER A 224 17.99 17.37 -10.95
CA SER A 224 18.68 18.40 -10.16
C SER A 224 19.79 19.12 -10.95
N GLU A 225 20.51 18.41 -11.81
CA GLU A 225 21.53 18.97 -12.71
C GLU A 225 20.89 19.87 -13.77
N VAL A 226 19.85 19.36 -14.44
CA VAL A 226 19.10 20.13 -15.46
C VAL A 226 18.49 21.39 -14.86
N ILE A 227 17.97 21.34 -13.64
CA ILE A 227 17.44 22.54 -12.94
C ILE A 227 18.56 23.57 -12.71
N LYS A 228 19.75 23.14 -12.28
CA LYS A 228 20.89 24.04 -12.08
C LYS A 228 21.34 24.67 -13.40
N GLU A 229 21.43 23.88 -14.46
CA GLU A 229 21.79 24.39 -15.80
C GLU A 229 20.75 25.38 -16.33
N ASN A 230 19.46 25.06 -16.17
CA ASN A 230 18.36 25.94 -16.59
C ASN A 230 18.40 27.28 -15.84
N LEU A 231 18.68 27.27 -14.52
CA LEU A 231 18.85 28.50 -13.73
C LEU A 231 20.01 29.36 -14.25
N VAL A 232 21.14 28.76 -14.61
CA VAL A 232 22.30 29.48 -15.17
C VAL A 232 21.97 30.08 -16.53
N ILE A 233 21.35 29.29 -17.41
CA ILE A 233 20.95 29.73 -18.75
C ILE A 233 19.90 30.86 -18.65
N SER A 234 18.92 30.73 -17.76
CA SER A 234 17.88 31.72 -17.53
C SER A 234 18.47 33.06 -17.06
N ARG A 235 19.44 33.05 -16.14
CA ARG A 235 20.16 34.27 -15.73
C ARG A 235 20.94 34.91 -16.88
N LYS A 236 21.64 34.11 -17.68
CA LYS A 236 22.38 34.62 -18.86
C LYS A 236 21.43 35.23 -19.89
N LEU A 237 20.27 34.59 -20.11
CA LEU A 237 19.23 35.08 -20.99
C LEU A 237 18.69 36.42 -20.49
N GLN A 238 18.33 36.53 -19.21
CA GLN A 238 17.88 37.79 -18.61
C GLN A 238 18.91 38.93 -18.76
N GLN A 239 20.19 38.64 -18.53
CA GLN A 239 21.27 39.61 -18.74
C GLN A 239 21.36 40.07 -20.20
N ALA A 240 21.37 39.11 -21.15
CA ALA A 240 21.42 39.40 -22.58
C ALA A 240 20.19 40.20 -23.05
N THR A 241 19.00 39.85 -22.57
CA THR A 241 17.75 40.58 -22.87
C THR A 241 17.82 42.02 -22.34
N SER A 242 18.31 42.23 -21.12
CA SER A 242 18.45 43.56 -20.55
C SER A 242 19.46 44.43 -21.31
N LEU A 243 20.54 43.84 -21.81
CA LEU A 243 21.53 44.53 -22.64
C LEU A 243 20.94 44.89 -24.00
N ALA A 244 20.24 43.95 -24.65
CA ALA A 244 19.58 44.18 -25.92
C ALA A 244 18.55 45.32 -25.84
N GLN A 245 17.77 45.39 -24.76
CA GLN A 245 16.82 46.48 -24.52
C GLN A 245 17.52 47.85 -24.38
N ARG A 246 18.66 47.91 -23.68
CA ARG A 246 19.45 49.15 -23.58
C ARG A 246 20.00 49.58 -24.94
N LEU A 247 20.64 48.66 -25.65
CA LEU A 247 21.19 48.94 -26.99
C LEU A 247 20.10 49.35 -27.98
N GLN A 248 18.89 48.79 -27.87
CA GLN A 248 17.76 49.19 -28.69
C GLN A 248 17.32 50.62 -28.37
N LYS A 249 17.25 50.99 -27.09
CA LYS A 249 16.94 52.36 -26.66
C LYS A 249 18.00 53.36 -27.15
N ASP A 250 19.29 53.04 -26.96
CA ASP A 250 20.40 53.88 -27.41
C ASP A 250 20.34 54.08 -28.93
N LEU A 251 20.05 53.01 -29.70
CA LEU A 251 19.89 53.09 -31.15
C LEU A 251 18.69 53.98 -31.55
N GLU A 252 17.58 53.93 -30.82
CA GLU A 252 16.42 54.78 -31.06
C GLU A 252 16.71 56.26 -30.77
N GLU A 253 17.44 56.54 -29.70
CA GLU A 253 17.92 57.87 -29.32
C GLU A 253 18.89 58.43 -30.37
N GLU A 254 19.90 57.66 -30.78
CA GLU A 254 20.84 58.04 -31.84
C GLU A 254 20.14 58.28 -33.18
N ARG A 255 19.15 57.44 -33.54
CA ARG A 255 18.32 57.66 -34.73
C ARG A 255 17.48 58.93 -34.61
N ALA A 256 16.95 59.26 -33.43
CA ALA A 256 16.21 60.49 -33.20
C ALA A 256 17.13 61.72 -33.29
N LEU A 257 18.32 61.67 -32.70
CA LEU A 257 19.33 62.72 -32.78
C LEU A 257 19.80 62.95 -34.22
N ASN A 258 20.09 61.88 -34.97
CA ASN A 258 20.50 61.99 -36.37
C ASN A 258 19.39 62.64 -37.21
N ARG A 259 18.12 62.26 -36.98
CA ARG A 259 16.96 62.91 -37.63
C ARG A 259 16.87 64.41 -37.30
N SER A 260 17.04 64.80 -36.04
CA SER A 260 16.97 66.22 -35.65
C SER A 260 18.15 67.02 -36.21
N LEU A 261 19.36 66.46 -36.23
CA LEU A 261 20.54 67.07 -36.84
C LEU A 261 20.35 67.28 -38.34
N LEU A 262 19.82 66.30 -39.07
CA LEU A 262 19.50 66.44 -40.50
C LEU A 262 18.45 67.52 -40.78
N ILE A 263 17.45 67.66 -39.90
CA ILE A 263 16.46 68.74 -40.00
C ILE A 263 17.13 70.09 -39.73
N ASN A 264 17.92 70.19 -38.67
CA ASN A 264 18.66 71.40 -38.32
C ASN A 264 19.59 71.81 -39.47
N GLU A 265 20.35 70.88 -40.04
CA GLU A 265 21.23 71.12 -41.18
C GLU A 265 20.46 71.72 -42.37
N LYS A 266 19.29 71.16 -42.70
CA LYS A 266 18.42 71.71 -43.76
C LYS A 266 17.95 73.13 -43.44
N THR A 267 17.42 73.36 -42.23
CA THR A 267 16.93 74.69 -41.84
C THR A 267 18.05 75.74 -41.84
N TRP A 268 19.26 75.38 -41.39
CA TRP A 268 20.41 76.26 -41.46
C TRP A 268 20.80 76.52 -42.91
N ARG A 269 20.84 75.50 -43.77
CA ARG A 269 21.12 75.69 -45.20
C ARG A 269 20.13 76.64 -45.87
N GLU A 270 18.83 76.46 -45.62
CA GLU A 270 17.76 77.34 -46.12
C GLU A 270 17.93 78.78 -45.62
N ARG A 271 18.24 78.97 -44.33
CA ARG A 271 18.53 80.30 -43.76
C ARG A 271 19.76 80.95 -44.37
N THR A 272 20.83 80.18 -44.61
CA THR A 272 22.05 80.69 -45.24
C THR A 272 21.77 81.08 -46.69
N GLU A 273 21.04 80.26 -47.45
CA GLU A 273 20.62 80.58 -48.83
C GLU A 273 19.73 81.83 -48.88
N GLN A 274 18.78 81.95 -47.94
CA GLN A 274 17.92 83.13 -47.83
C GLN A 274 18.73 84.39 -47.50
N ALA A 275 19.60 84.33 -46.48
CA ALA A 275 20.48 85.44 -46.11
C ALA A 275 21.43 85.82 -47.26
N GLU A 276 21.94 84.86 -48.03
CA GLU A 276 22.73 85.13 -49.24
C GLU A 276 21.90 85.83 -50.33
N SER A 277 20.64 85.44 -50.51
CA SER A 277 19.74 86.07 -51.48
C SER A 277 19.41 87.51 -51.09
N GLU A 278 19.08 87.75 -49.82
CA GLU A 278 18.81 89.07 -49.26
C GLU A 278 20.06 89.96 -49.32
N ALA A 279 21.25 89.41 -49.04
CA ALA A 279 22.50 90.14 -49.21
C ALA A 279 22.78 90.49 -50.69
N LYS A 280 22.40 89.64 -51.64
CA LYS A 280 22.52 89.92 -53.08
C LYS A 280 21.54 91.01 -53.53
N THR A 281 20.28 90.95 -53.09
CA THR A 281 19.28 91.98 -53.42
C THR A 281 19.66 93.33 -52.81
N ALA A 282 20.03 93.37 -51.52
CA ALA A 282 20.50 94.58 -50.87
C ALA A 282 21.74 95.16 -51.57
N ARG A 283 22.70 94.33 -52.01
CA ARG A 283 23.84 94.79 -52.82
C ARG A 283 23.41 95.37 -54.18
N ALA A 284 22.42 94.78 -54.84
CA ALA A 284 21.90 95.28 -56.11
C ALA A 284 21.15 96.61 -55.91
N GLU A 285 20.32 96.72 -54.88
CA GLU A 285 19.64 97.97 -54.50
C GLU A 285 20.63 99.07 -54.14
N CYS A 286 21.66 98.78 -53.33
CA CYS A 286 22.75 99.73 -53.06
C CYS A 286 23.44 100.18 -54.36
N ARG A 287 23.68 99.26 -55.30
CA ARG A 287 24.29 99.57 -56.60
C ARG A 287 23.38 100.46 -57.46
N GLU A 288 22.09 100.20 -57.47
CA GLU A 288 21.09 101.01 -58.20
C GLU A 288 20.95 102.39 -57.56
N LEU A 289 20.88 102.48 -56.22
CA LEU A 289 20.86 103.75 -55.51
C LEU A 289 22.13 104.56 -55.77
N LEU A 290 23.31 103.94 -55.77
CA LEU A 290 24.56 104.60 -56.17
C LEU A 290 24.49 105.11 -57.62
N LEU A 291 24.00 104.30 -58.56
CA LEU A 291 23.82 104.73 -59.95
C LEU A 291 22.82 105.89 -60.07
N ASN A 292 21.72 105.86 -59.34
CA ASN A 292 20.72 106.94 -59.32
C ASN A 292 21.28 108.23 -58.72
N LEU A 293 22.10 108.12 -57.67
CA LEU A 293 22.82 109.26 -57.10
C LEU A 293 23.82 109.83 -58.11
N GLU A 294 24.62 109.00 -58.78
CA GLU A 294 25.53 109.41 -59.85
C GLU A 294 24.79 110.08 -61.04
N LEU A 295 23.63 109.54 -61.44
CA LEU A 295 22.79 110.14 -62.48
C LEU A 295 22.22 111.49 -62.04
N ARG A 296 21.80 111.61 -60.78
CA ARG A 296 21.29 112.86 -60.21
C ARG A 296 22.39 113.91 -60.13
N ASP A 297 23.60 113.53 -59.74
CA ASP A 297 24.76 114.41 -59.73
C ASP A 297 25.09 114.89 -61.15
N LYS A 298 25.11 114.00 -62.15
CA LYS A 298 25.27 114.37 -63.57
C LYS A 298 24.16 115.28 -64.11
N LEU A 299 22.90 115.04 -63.76
CA LEU A 299 21.79 115.91 -64.15
C LEU A 299 21.88 117.29 -63.50
N ASN A 300 22.30 117.36 -62.23
CA ASN A 300 22.55 118.64 -61.56
C ASN A 300 23.70 119.40 -62.24
N GLU A 301 24.79 118.71 -62.63
CA GLU A 301 25.89 119.29 -63.41
C GLU A 301 25.40 119.84 -64.77
N LEU A 302 24.58 119.08 -65.50
CA LEU A 302 23.99 119.52 -66.78
C LEU A 302 23.00 120.70 -66.61
N ASN A 303 22.22 120.70 -65.54
CA ASN A 303 21.28 121.79 -65.23
C ASN A 303 22.02 123.08 -64.83
N THR A 304 23.16 122.98 -64.15
CA THR A 304 24.05 124.14 -63.92
C THR A 304 24.68 124.67 -65.20
N ASN A 305 24.78 123.84 -66.25
CA ASN A 305 25.38 124.20 -67.54
C ASN A 305 24.42 124.79 -68.60
N LYS A 306 23.11 124.97 -68.32
CA LYS A 306 22.13 125.62 -69.24
C LYS A 306 22.04 124.99 -70.66
N GLU A 307 21.99 123.67 -70.78
CA GLU A 307 21.74 122.97 -72.06
C GLU A 307 20.43 122.16 -72.09
N LEU A 308 19.29 122.74 -71.70
CA LEU A 308 17.97 122.08 -71.87
C LEU A 308 16.94 123.03 -72.52
N THR A 309 16.64 122.79 -73.79
CA THR A 309 15.53 123.40 -74.55
C THR A 309 14.34 122.43 -74.60
N LYS A 310 13.13 122.98 -74.65
CA LYS A 310 11.85 122.31 -74.34
C LYS A 310 11.32 121.34 -75.42
N ASP A 311 12.06 121.06 -76.49
CA ASP A 311 11.54 120.43 -77.70
C ASP A 311 11.86 118.93 -77.87
N GLU A 312 12.65 118.29 -77.00
CA GLU A 312 13.04 116.87 -77.17
C GLU A 312 12.22 115.87 -76.32
N LEU A 313 11.16 116.32 -75.64
CA LEU A 313 10.35 115.48 -74.74
C LEU A 313 9.21 114.71 -75.43
N GLU A 314 8.95 114.91 -76.73
CA GLU A 314 7.80 114.31 -77.43
C GLU A 314 8.11 113.07 -78.30
N THR A 315 9.36 112.63 -78.44
CA THR A 315 9.72 111.51 -79.37
C THR A 315 10.41 110.29 -78.76
N CYS A 316 10.37 110.11 -77.44
CA CYS A 316 10.99 108.94 -76.81
C CYS A 316 10.04 107.73 -76.73
N GLU A 317 10.17 106.81 -77.68
CA GLU A 317 9.61 105.45 -77.59
C GLU A 317 10.58 104.53 -76.82
N ILE A 318 10.14 104.03 -75.66
CA ILE A 318 10.93 103.10 -74.84
C ILE A 318 10.65 101.67 -75.29
N SER A 319 11.63 101.05 -75.97
CA SER A 319 11.60 99.62 -76.30
C SER A 319 12.39 98.82 -75.27
N LEU A 320 11.68 98.07 -74.42
CA LEU A 320 12.26 97.08 -73.52
C LEU A 320 12.21 95.69 -74.17
N GLN A 321 13.37 95.14 -74.53
CA GLN A 321 13.47 93.72 -74.90
C GLN A 321 13.49 92.84 -73.65
N PRO A 322 12.63 91.80 -73.54
CA PRO A 322 12.69 90.85 -72.44
C PRO A 322 13.85 89.86 -72.64
N SER A 323 14.70 89.74 -71.61
CA SER A 323 15.76 88.74 -71.54
C SER A 323 15.17 87.34 -71.31
N SER A 324 15.46 86.44 -72.23
CA SER A 324 15.03 85.04 -72.19
C SER A 324 15.74 84.27 -71.08
N SER A 325 14.99 83.79 -70.10
CA SER A 325 15.44 82.84 -69.08
C SER A 325 15.48 81.41 -69.65
N GLN A 326 16.67 80.84 -69.82
CA GLN A 326 16.82 79.43 -70.16
C GLN A 326 16.58 78.55 -68.92
N LYS A 327 15.50 77.76 -68.95
CA LYS A 327 15.20 76.72 -67.96
C LYS A 327 16.06 75.48 -68.18
N ALA A 328 16.67 74.98 -67.11
CA ALA A 328 17.39 73.71 -67.06
C ALA A 328 16.43 72.50 -67.10
N SER A 329 16.72 71.51 -67.96
CA SER A 329 16.05 70.21 -68.01
C SER A 329 16.75 69.20 -67.09
N ARG A 330 16.13 68.85 -65.97
CA ARG A 330 16.50 67.69 -65.12
C ARG A 330 15.80 66.43 -65.61
N ARG A 331 16.56 65.46 -66.12
CA ARG A 331 16.13 64.07 -66.38
C ARG A 331 16.29 63.26 -65.10
N ARG A 332 15.21 62.71 -64.53
CA ARG A 332 15.27 61.78 -63.38
C ARG A 332 14.72 60.42 -63.79
N ARG A 333 15.61 59.42 -63.81
CA ARG A 333 15.32 57.98 -63.94
C ARG A 333 14.46 57.51 -62.76
N LYS A 334 13.38 56.77 -63.06
CA LYS A 334 12.61 55.99 -62.09
C LYS A 334 13.41 54.75 -61.68
N ARG A 335 13.36 54.44 -60.39
CA ARG A 335 13.75 53.16 -59.80
C ARG A 335 12.47 52.41 -59.49
#